data_AF-A0A2A2DDA1-F1
#
_entry.id   AF-A0A2A2DDA1-F1
#
_cell.length_a   1.000
_cell.length_b   1.000
_cell.length_c   1.000
_cell.angle_alpha   90.00
_cell.angle_beta   90.00
_cell.angle_gamma   90.00
#
_symmetry.space_group_name_H-M   'P 1'
#
loop_
_entity.id
_entity.type
_entity.pdbx_description
1 polymer ?
#
loop_
_entity_poly.entity_id
_entity_poly.type
_entity_poly.pdbx_seq_one_letter_code
_entity_poly.pdbx_strand_id
1 'polypeptide(L)'
;MTPVVENGPVATKLDVVFVGDGYTGAEQTDFHADVRAKWEKIAAVEPYASYRRLFNVWAVSAVSRQSGVSGDPVQGVVKDTALKSTFFCDGIERLLCVDTGRVESYAARAPAADLVVVLSNSAKYGGAGYNDVVSQVGYDGIATASSDHSKSDQVAVHETGHSLGKLADEYQYDEYGTYTGAEPWEVNISKLRADEQAAQRMKWYRWLGETSPDGGAVGAYEGGGYYPKGLYRPTENSEMRTLGREFNLPGREAMIAGFHRHASVLTSEVAPGAEVGRGDRIEVRTPAATTVVRWYADGREVFRARGRTAVTPRFLGIRPDGRAHVVTATAVDTTDAVRDPELRRRLTGSLSWHVTR
;
A
#
# COMPACT_ATOMS: atom_id res chain seq x y z
N MET A 1 -9.65 18.90 6.16
CA MET A 1 -9.08 17.55 6.23
C MET A 1 -9.60 16.93 7.52
N THR A 2 -9.99 15.66 7.48
CA THR A 2 -10.54 14.92 8.62
C THR A 2 -9.81 13.58 8.74
N PRO A 3 -9.28 13.20 9.92
CA PRO A 3 -8.77 11.85 10.14
C PRO A 3 -9.88 10.81 10.02
N VAL A 4 -9.57 9.70 9.37
CA VAL A 4 -10.44 8.52 9.23
C VAL A 4 -9.87 7.36 10.04
N VAL A 5 -8.56 7.15 9.98
CA VAL A 5 -7.82 6.19 10.80
C VAL A 5 -6.51 6.83 11.25
N GLU A 6 -6.18 6.73 12.53
CA GLU A 6 -4.93 7.23 13.11
C GLU A 6 -4.27 6.12 13.93
N ASN A 7 -3.33 5.40 13.32
CA ASN A 7 -2.60 4.30 13.97
C ASN A 7 -1.25 4.75 14.56
N GLY A 8 -0.82 5.99 14.32
CA GLY A 8 0.38 6.57 14.93
C GLY A 8 0.95 7.77 14.18
N PRO A 9 2.17 8.22 14.54
CA PRO A 9 2.81 9.36 13.90
C PRO A 9 3.09 9.10 12.41
N VAL A 10 2.87 10.13 11.58
CA VAL A 10 3.06 10.08 10.11
C VAL A 10 4.44 9.61 9.68
N ALA A 11 5.49 9.94 10.46
CA ALA A 11 6.86 9.50 10.18
C ALA A 11 7.09 7.97 10.29
N THR A 12 6.08 7.21 10.73
CA THR A 12 6.21 5.76 10.97
C THR A 12 5.04 4.95 10.41
N LYS A 13 4.12 5.62 9.72
CA LYS A 13 2.92 5.05 9.13
C LYS A 13 2.93 5.34 7.63
N LEU A 14 2.07 4.65 6.91
CA LEU A 14 1.77 4.95 5.52
C LEU A 14 0.51 5.80 5.52
N ASP A 15 0.64 7.05 5.09
CA ASP A 15 -0.43 8.03 5.09
C ASP A 15 -1.20 8.01 3.76
N VAL A 16 -2.39 7.42 3.78
CA VAL A 16 -3.30 7.36 2.62
C VAL A 16 -4.22 8.58 2.64
N VAL A 17 -4.16 9.39 1.60
CA VAL A 17 -5.00 10.60 1.47
C VAL A 17 -6.12 10.34 0.46
N PHE A 18 -7.36 10.32 0.94
CA PHE A 18 -8.52 10.35 0.08
C PHE A 18 -8.89 11.79 -0.27
N VAL A 19 -9.06 12.08 -1.56
CA VAL A 19 -9.54 13.38 -2.05
C VAL A 19 -10.84 13.17 -2.83
N GLY A 20 -11.90 13.86 -2.44
CA GLY A 20 -13.20 13.73 -3.10
C GLY A 20 -13.31 14.65 -4.31
N ASP A 21 -13.80 14.16 -5.44
CA ASP A 21 -14.15 15.00 -6.60
C ASP A 21 -15.61 14.78 -7.04
N GLY A 22 -16.24 15.82 -7.57
CA GLY A 22 -17.66 15.78 -7.93
C GLY A 22 -18.62 15.82 -6.74
N TYR A 23 -18.13 16.05 -5.52
CA TYR A 23 -18.96 16.34 -4.34
C TYR A 23 -19.06 17.85 -4.13
N THR A 24 -20.27 18.39 -4.13
CA THR A 24 -20.54 19.78 -3.79
C THR A 24 -20.38 20.03 -2.29
N GLY A 25 -20.52 21.30 -1.87
CA GLY A 25 -20.47 21.65 -0.44
C GLY A 25 -21.54 20.94 0.39
N ALA A 26 -22.69 20.64 -0.20
CA ALA A 26 -23.79 19.93 0.46
C ALA A 26 -23.54 18.41 0.59
N GLU A 27 -22.68 17.84 -0.26
CA GLU A 27 -22.41 16.39 -0.35
C GLU A 27 -21.11 15.99 0.39
N GLN A 28 -20.49 16.91 1.14
CA GLN A 28 -19.24 16.59 1.86
C GLN A 28 -19.44 15.55 2.96
N THR A 29 -20.62 15.53 3.59
CA THR A 29 -20.98 14.48 4.55
C THR A 29 -20.99 13.10 3.88
N ASP A 30 -21.49 13.02 2.64
CA ASP A 30 -21.54 11.79 1.85
C ASP A 30 -20.12 11.37 1.47
N PHE A 31 -19.30 12.28 0.94
CA PHE A 31 -17.87 12.00 0.68
C PHE A 31 -17.15 11.38 1.90
N HIS A 32 -17.33 11.97 3.09
CA HIS A 32 -16.71 11.43 4.30
C HIS A 32 -17.29 10.07 4.74
N ALA A 33 -18.55 9.77 4.42
CA ALA A 33 -19.12 8.45 4.61
C ALA A 33 -18.52 7.45 3.61
N ASP A 34 -18.39 7.84 2.36
CA ASP A 34 -17.86 7.01 1.28
C ASP A 34 -16.39 6.67 1.52
N VAL A 35 -15.57 7.62 1.98
CA VAL A 35 -14.17 7.33 2.35
C VAL A 35 -14.08 6.29 3.47
N ARG A 36 -14.91 6.40 4.51
CA ARG A 36 -14.94 5.41 5.59
C ARG A 36 -15.34 4.04 5.08
N ALA A 37 -16.42 3.96 4.30
CA ALA A 37 -16.88 2.71 3.72
C ALA A 37 -15.84 2.09 2.76
N LYS A 38 -15.23 2.91 1.90
CA LYS A 38 -14.20 2.50 0.94
C LYS A 38 -12.97 1.95 1.66
N TRP A 39 -12.48 2.68 2.66
CA TRP A 39 -11.31 2.26 3.40
C TRP A 39 -11.54 0.95 4.14
N GLU A 40 -12.69 0.76 4.81
CA GLU A 40 -13.02 -0.50 5.48
C GLU A 40 -12.97 -1.69 4.51
N LYS A 41 -13.40 -1.49 3.26
CA LYS A 41 -13.39 -2.54 2.24
C LYS A 41 -12.00 -2.81 1.68
N ILE A 42 -11.21 -1.79 1.41
CA ILE A 42 -9.80 -1.93 1.00
C ILE A 42 -9.01 -2.64 2.10
N ALA A 43 -9.16 -2.18 3.35
CA ALA A 43 -8.46 -2.72 4.51
C ALA A 43 -8.89 -4.15 4.87
N ALA A 44 -9.92 -4.70 4.23
CA ALA A 44 -10.33 -6.10 4.37
C ALA A 44 -9.67 -7.04 3.35
N VAL A 45 -8.96 -6.52 2.35
CA VAL A 45 -8.27 -7.31 1.33
C VAL A 45 -6.82 -7.55 1.73
N GLU A 46 -6.28 -8.75 1.52
CA GLU A 46 -4.86 -9.01 1.77
C GLU A 46 -3.97 -8.41 0.66
N PRO A 47 -2.80 -7.80 0.98
CA PRO A 47 -2.17 -7.77 2.30
C PRO A 47 -2.60 -6.60 3.21
N TYR A 48 -3.51 -5.71 2.80
CA TYR A 48 -3.95 -4.60 3.67
C TYR A 48 -4.50 -5.09 5.01
N ALA A 49 -5.29 -6.17 5.01
CA ALA A 49 -5.88 -6.73 6.22
C ALA A 49 -4.84 -7.13 7.28
N SER A 50 -3.82 -7.89 6.88
CA SER A 50 -2.72 -8.29 7.77
C SER A 50 -1.88 -7.11 8.27
N TYR A 51 -1.81 -6.03 7.50
CA TYR A 51 -0.98 -4.86 7.76
C TYR A 51 -1.76 -3.60 8.15
N ARG A 52 -3.04 -3.71 8.48
CA ARG A 52 -3.94 -2.55 8.71
C ARG A 52 -3.41 -1.49 9.68
N ARG A 53 -2.54 -1.88 10.62
CA ARG A 53 -1.93 -0.99 11.62
C ARG A 53 -0.78 -0.12 11.07
N LEU A 54 -0.35 -0.35 9.82
CA LEU A 54 0.62 0.50 9.15
C LEU A 54 0.00 1.81 8.67
N PHE A 55 -1.32 1.88 8.50
CA PHE A 55 -1.94 2.97 7.75
C PHE A 55 -2.50 4.05 8.66
N ASN A 56 -2.25 5.30 8.30
CA ASN A 56 -3.12 6.41 8.63
C ASN A 56 -3.97 6.72 7.40
N VAL A 57 -5.18 7.25 7.61
CA VAL A 57 -6.10 7.60 6.52
C VAL A 57 -6.68 8.97 6.76
N TRP A 58 -6.57 9.83 5.76
CA TRP A 58 -6.99 11.22 5.79
C TRP A 58 -8.03 11.48 4.70
N ALA A 59 -9.14 12.12 5.03
CA ALA A 59 -10.12 12.60 4.06
C ALA A 59 -9.93 14.11 3.82
N VAL A 60 -9.62 14.50 2.58
CA VAL A 60 -9.48 15.89 2.16
C VAL A 60 -10.64 16.28 1.24
N SER A 61 -11.48 17.18 1.74
CA SER A 61 -12.60 17.76 1.01
C SER A 61 -12.14 18.69 -0.12
N ALA A 62 -12.38 18.28 -1.36
CA ALA A 62 -12.25 19.11 -2.55
C ALA A 62 -13.67 19.49 -3.04
N VAL A 63 -14.14 20.66 -2.59
CA VAL A 63 -15.51 21.12 -2.88
C VAL A 63 -15.64 21.44 -4.37
N SER A 64 -16.44 20.63 -5.06
CA SER A 64 -16.76 20.80 -6.48
C SER A 64 -17.91 21.77 -6.68
N ARG A 65 -17.96 22.47 -7.83
CA ARG A 65 -19.07 23.37 -8.15
C ARG A 65 -20.31 22.62 -8.62
N GLN A 66 -20.11 21.43 -9.18
CA GLN A 66 -21.18 20.57 -9.68
C GLN A 66 -21.05 19.17 -9.08
N SER A 67 -22.20 18.54 -8.87
CA SER A 67 -22.32 17.14 -8.48
C SER A 67 -22.11 16.23 -9.71
N GLY A 68 -21.45 15.09 -9.49
CA GLY A 68 -21.03 14.16 -10.53
C GLY A 68 -19.70 14.53 -11.18
N VAL A 69 -19.24 13.71 -12.13
CA VAL A 69 -17.98 13.90 -12.88
C VAL A 69 -18.20 13.94 -14.40
N SER A 70 -17.20 14.39 -15.15
CA SER A 70 -17.29 14.45 -16.62
C SER A 70 -17.29 13.04 -17.23
N GLY A 71 -17.98 12.86 -18.36
CA GLY A 71 -18.12 11.57 -19.03
C GLY A 71 -19.18 10.62 -18.41
N ASP A 72 -19.98 11.09 -17.45
CA ASP A 72 -21.07 10.33 -16.82
C ASP A 72 -22.43 11.06 -17.01
N PRO A 73 -23.46 10.44 -17.63
CA PRO A 73 -23.51 9.04 -18.12
C PRO A 73 -22.80 8.78 -19.45
N VAL A 74 -22.60 9.81 -20.28
CA VAL A 74 -22.03 9.68 -21.62
C VAL A 74 -20.84 10.61 -21.81
N GLN A 75 -19.94 10.24 -22.74
CA GLN A 75 -18.66 10.92 -22.98
C GLN A 75 -18.77 12.45 -23.17
N GLY A 76 -19.86 12.93 -23.77
CA GLY A 76 -20.06 14.36 -24.03
C GLY A 76 -20.41 15.22 -22.82
N VAL A 77 -20.65 14.61 -21.64
CA VAL A 77 -20.99 15.37 -20.43
C VAL A 77 -19.75 16.01 -19.83
N VAL A 78 -19.81 17.32 -19.59
CA VAL A 78 -18.73 18.10 -18.96
C VAL A 78 -19.23 18.68 -17.64
N LYS A 79 -18.45 18.50 -16.58
CA LYS A 79 -18.73 18.98 -15.22
C LYS A 79 -17.58 19.85 -14.70
N ASP A 80 -17.92 20.93 -14.02
CA ASP A 80 -16.97 21.77 -13.30
C ASP A 80 -16.71 21.23 -11.89
N THR A 81 -15.81 20.25 -11.81
CA THR A 81 -15.38 19.63 -10.56
C THR A 81 -14.02 20.15 -10.10
N ALA A 82 -13.71 19.92 -8.83
CA ALA A 82 -12.51 20.42 -8.18
C ALA A 82 -11.23 19.84 -8.81
N LEU A 83 -11.19 18.52 -9.04
CA LEU A 83 -10.03 17.76 -9.55
C LEU A 83 -10.12 17.41 -11.04
N LYS A 84 -11.21 17.82 -11.71
CA LYS A 84 -11.44 17.55 -13.14
C LYS A 84 -11.47 16.05 -13.47
N SER A 85 -12.09 15.26 -12.60
CA SER A 85 -12.29 13.84 -12.86
C SER A 85 -13.11 13.63 -14.13
N THR A 86 -12.64 12.75 -15.00
CA THR A 86 -13.28 12.47 -16.29
C THR A 86 -13.11 11.01 -16.70
N PHE A 87 -14.21 10.38 -17.11
CA PHE A 87 -14.19 9.12 -17.83
C PHE A 87 -13.73 9.31 -19.28
N PHE A 88 -13.57 8.19 -20.01
CA PHE A 88 -13.21 8.17 -21.44
C PHE A 88 -11.83 8.77 -21.76
N CYS A 89 -10.90 8.76 -20.80
CA CYS A 89 -9.52 9.08 -21.12
C CYS A 89 -8.97 8.14 -22.18
N ASP A 90 -8.18 8.68 -23.11
CA ASP A 90 -7.61 7.93 -24.23
C ASP A 90 -8.64 7.12 -25.03
N GLY A 91 -9.91 7.52 -24.99
CA GLY A 91 -11.02 6.81 -25.64
C GLY A 91 -11.50 5.55 -24.89
N ILE A 92 -10.98 5.25 -23.70
CA ILE A 92 -11.33 4.08 -22.90
C ILE A 92 -12.41 4.47 -21.88
N GLU A 93 -13.64 3.99 -22.07
CA GLU A 93 -14.80 4.40 -21.26
C GLU A 93 -14.58 4.34 -19.75
N ARG A 94 -14.01 3.24 -19.24
CA ARG A 94 -13.79 3.02 -17.82
C ARG A 94 -12.57 3.76 -17.24
N LEU A 95 -11.75 4.39 -18.09
CA LEU A 95 -10.53 5.05 -17.62
C LEU A 95 -10.90 6.42 -17.02
N LEU A 96 -10.77 6.52 -15.70
CA LEU A 96 -11.18 7.67 -14.90
C LEU A 96 -9.96 8.50 -14.50
N CYS A 97 -9.65 9.54 -15.26
CA CYS A 97 -8.50 10.39 -14.98
C CYS A 97 -8.82 11.59 -14.13
N VAL A 98 -7.77 12.21 -13.62
CA VAL A 98 -7.80 13.43 -12.80
C VAL A 98 -6.72 14.41 -13.25
N ASP A 99 -6.88 15.69 -12.92
CA ASP A 99 -5.81 16.69 -13.00
C ASP A 99 -4.84 16.51 -11.83
N THR A 100 -3.67 15.93 -12.12
CA THR A 100 -2.68 15.56 -11.09
C THR A 100 -2.10 16.76 -10.34
N GLY A 101 -2.00 17.93 -10.98
CA GLY A 101 -1.54 19.16 -10.33
C GLY A 101 -2.55 19.68 -9.30
N ARG A 102 -3.85 19.50 -9.56
CA ARG A 102 -4.88 19.79 -8.58
C ARG A 102 -4.88 18.78 -7.45
N VAL A 103 -4.73 17.49 -7.76
CA VAL A 103 -4.61 16.44 -6.75
C VAL A 103 -3.46 16.75 -5.79
N GLU A 104 -2.28 17.10 -6.30
CA GLU A 104 -1.13 17.54 -5.50
C GLU A 104 -1.50 18.68 -4.53
N SER A 105 -2.19 19.72 -5.02
CA SER A 105 -2.58 20.88 -4.19
C SER A 105 -3.55 20.54 -3.04
N TYR A 106 -4.34 19.47 -3.19
CA TYR A 106 -5.22 18.98 -2.13
C TYR A 106 -4.52 17.99 -1.22
N ALA A 107 -3.70 17.09 -1.77
CA ALA A 107 -2.89 16.15 -0.98
C ALA A 107 -1.98 16.89 0.02
N ALA A 108 -1.42 18.04 -0.38
CA ALA A 108 -0.63 18.93 0.47
C ALA A 108 -1.35 19.47 1.72
N ARG A 109 -2.67 19.29 1.84
CA ARG A 109 -3.46 19.72 3.00
C ARG A 109 -3.55 18.63 4.08
N ALA A 110 -3.12 17.41 3.78
CA ALA A 110 -2.96 16.36 4.77
C ALA A 110 -1.61 16.53 5.51
N PRO A 111 -1.45 15.95 6.72
CA PRO A 111 -0.20 16.06 7.47
C PRO A 111 0.98 15.34 6.78
N ALA A 112 0.67 14.31 6.00
CA ALA A 112 1.56 13.59 5.11
C ALA A 112 0.74 12.90 4.01
N ALA A 113 1.38 12.51 2.92
CA ALA A 113 0.75 11.81 1.81
C ALA A 113 1.75 10.87 1.14
N ASP A 114 1.56 9.56 1.32
CA ASP A 114 2.38 8.51 0.70
C ASP A 114 1.66 7.81 -0.46
N LEU A 115 0.32 7.81 -0.41
CA LEU A 115 -0.57 7.31 -1.45
C LEU A 115 -1.81 8.22 -1.50
N VAL A 116 -2.23 8.62 -2.70
CA VAL A 116 -3.47 9.39 -2.88
C VAL A 116 -4.53 8.51 -3.54
N VAL A 117 -5.76 8.56 -3.01
CA VAL A 117 -6.93 7.93 -3.62
C VAL A 117 -7.96 9.01 -3.94
N VAL A 118 -8.23 9.24 -5.23
CA VAL A 118 -9.31 10.13 -5.64
C VAL A 118 -10.61 9.34 -5.72
N LEU A 119 -11.60 9.74 -4.93
CA LEU A 119 -12.94 9.18 -4.98
C LEU A 119 -13.85 10.13 -5.76
N SER A 120 -14.31 9.70 -6.93
CA SER A 120 -15.17 10.48 -7.82
C SER A 120 -16.63 10.17 -7.53
N ASN A 121 -17.44 11.20 -7.23
CA ASN A 121 -18.89 11.07 -7.01
C ASN A 121 -19.58 10.56 -8.29
N SER A 122 -19.77 9.25 -8.41
CA SER A 122 -20.32 8.58 -9.59
C SER A 122 -20.63 7.12 -9.28
N ALA A 123 -21.69 6.62 -9.91
CA ALA A 123 -22.03 5.19 -9.94
C ALA A 123 -21.48 4.47 -11.18
N LYS A 124 -20.82 5.17 -12.11
CA LYS A 124 -20.26 4.56 -13.33
C LYS A 124 -19.04 3.70 -13.00
N TYR A 125 -18.83 2.61 -13.74
CA TYR A 125 -17.68 1.74 -13.55
C TYR A 125 -16.40 2.39 -14.10
N GLY A 126 -15.40 2.59 -13.24
CA GLY A 126 -14.07 2.94 -13.69
C GLY A 126 -13.14 3.42 -12.58
N GLY A 127 -11.87 3.52 -12.98
CA GLY A 127 -10.71 3.82 -12.16
C GLY A 127 -9.46 3.98 -13.03
N ALA A 128 -8.38 4.44 -12.42
CA ALA A 128 -7.06 4.55 -13.02
C ALA A 128 -5.98 4.57 -11.93
N GLY A 129 -4.87 3.90 -12.20
CA GLY A 129 -3.70 3.83 -11.34
C GLY A 129 -2.52 4.58 -11.94
N TYR A 130 -2.13 5.67 -11.31
CA TYR A 130 -0.96 6.46 -11.68
C TYR A 130 0.22 6.07 -10.81
N ASN A 131 1.29 5.57 -11.43
CA ASN A 131 2.51 5.15 -10.75
C ASN A 131 3.75 5.97 -11.13
N ASP A 132 3.68 6.76 -12.22
CA ASP A 132 4.73 7.67 -12.74
C ASP A 132 4.37 9.14 -12.47
N VAL A 133 4.09 9.46 -11.21
CA VAL A 133 3.76 10.83 -10.77
C VAL A 133 4.96 11.49 -10.11
N VAL A 134 5.15 12.79 -10.38
CA VAL A 134 6.12 13.62 -9.65
C VAL A 134 5.34 14.39 -8.59
N SER A 135 5.56 14.05 -7.32
CA SER A 135 4.95 14.72 -6.18
C SER A 135 5.97 15.53 -5.38
N GLN A 136 5.60 16.74 -4.98
CA GLN A 136 6.40 17.54 -4.04
C GLN A 136 6.10 17.17 -2.58
N VAL A 137 4.91 16.62 -2.31
CA VAL A 137 4.51 16.17 -0.97
C VAL A 137 4.87 14.71 -0.67
N GLY A 138 5.34 13.97 -1.68
CA GLY A 138 6.06 12.71 -1.50
C GLY A 138 5.29 11.42 -1.80
N TYR A 139 4.06 11.49 -2.31
CA TYR A 139 3.29 10.27 -2.59
C TYR A 139 3.86 9.47 -3.77
N ASP A 140 3.75 8.15 -3.68
CA ASP A 140 4.20 7.21 -4.71
C ASP A 140 3.29 7.22 -5.95
N GLY A 141 1.98 7.46 -5.77
CA GLY A 141 1.00 7.29 -6.81
C GLY A 141 -0.37 7.86 -6.47
N ILE A 142 -1.22 7.93 -7.50
CA ILE A 142 -2.64 8.30 -7.39
C ILE A 142 -3.47 7.12 -7.87
N ALA A 143 -4.41 6.65 -7.08
CA ALA A 143 -5.44 5.71 -7.51
C ALA A 143 -6.76 6.47 -7.67
N THR A 144 -7.57 6.17 -8.67
CA THR A 144 -8.91 6.74 -8.81
C THR A 144 -9.97 5.65 -8.77
N ALA A 145 -11.10 5.95 -8.16
CA ALA A 145 -12.26 5.07 -8.20
C ALA A 145 -13.54 5.90 -8.14
N SER A 146 -14.62 5.35 -8.67
CA SER A 146 -15.95 5.94 -8.51
C SER A 146 -16.49 5.67 -7.10
N SER A 147 -17.32 6.50 -6.51
CA SER A 147 -17.83 6.30 -5.14
C SER A 147 -18.81 5.14 -5.02
N ASP A 148 -19.78 5.09 -5.93
CA ASP A 148 -21.04 4.38 -5.72
C ASP A 148 -21.18 3.12 -6.60
N HIS A 149 -20.20 2.86 -7.47
CA HIS A 149 -20.24 1.64 -8.27
C HIS A 149 -20.02 0.40 -7.38
N SER A 150 -20.84 -0.64 -7.56
CA SER A 150 -20.82 -1.87 -6.73
C SER A 150 -19.46 -2.60 -6.67
N LYS A 151 -18.64 -2.46 -7.71
CA LYS A 151 -17.27 -3.03 -7.77
C LYS A 151 -16.16 -2.04 -7.38
N SER A 152 -16.51 -0.81 -7.01
CA SER A 152 -15.55 0.26 -6.79
C SER A 152 -14.53 -0.10 -5.71
N ASP A 153 -14.92 -0.84 -4.67
CA ASP A 153 -13.96 -1.26 -3.64
C ASP A 153 -12.80 -2.06 -4.22
N GLN A 154 -13.11 -2.99 -5.13
CA GLN A 154 -12.10 -3.81 -5.80
C GLN A 154 -11.35 -3.00 -6.85
N VAL A 155 -12.02 -2.10 -7.57
CA VAL A 155 -11.32 -1.13 -8.45
C VAL A 155 -10.27 -0.36 -7.66
N ALA A 156 -10.63 0.19 -6.50
CA ALA A 156 -9.67 0.92 -5.67
C ALA A 156 -8.49 0.04 -5.23
N VAL A 157 -8.73 -1.22 -4.82
CA VAL A 157 -7.65 -2.17 -4.50
C VAL A 157 -6.74 -2.39 -5.72
N HIS A 158 -7.31 -2.69 -6.88
CA HIS A 158 -6.59 -2.85 -8.14
C HIS A 158 -5.74 -1.62 -8.50
N GLU A 159 -6.34 -0.42 -8.47
CA GLU A 159 -5.64 0.82 -8.82
C GLU A 159 -4.50 1.13 -7.83
N THR A 160 -4.68 0.83 -6.54
CA THR A 160 -3.58 0.94 -5.56
C THR A 160 -2.47 -0.08 -5.80
N GLY A 161 -2.78 -1.21 -6.46
CA GLY A 161 -1.79 -2.15 -7.00
C GLY A 161 -0.81 -1.47 -7.97
N HIS A 162 -1.30 -0.60 -8.84
CA HIS A 162 -0.46 0.24 -9.69
C HIS A 162 0.24 1.33 -8.87
N SER A 163 -0.53 2.17 -8.17
CA SER A 163 -0.05 3.41 -7.57
C SER A 163 0.99 3.17 -6.48
N LEU A 164 0.78 2.13 -5.66
CA LEU A 164 1.65 1.76 -4.54
C LEU A 164 2.48 0.51 -4.85
N GLY A 165 1.85 -0.56 -5.35
CA GLY A 165 2.53 -1.82 -5.65
C GLY A 165 3.45 -1.76 -6.87
N LYS A 166 3.28 -0.75 -7.73
CA LYS A 166 4.00 -0.62 -9.00
C LYS A 166 3.80 -1.83 -9.92
N LEU A 167 2.60 -2.41 -9.85
CA LEU A 167 2.20 -3.57 -10.64
C LEU A 167 1.71 -3.13 -12.02
N ALA A 168 1.88 -4.00 -13.01
CA ALA A 168 1.23 -3.87 -14.30
C ALA A 168 -0.14 -4.56 -14.28
N ASP A 169 -0.95 -4.25 -15.27
CA ASP A 169 -2.15 -5.01 -15.58
C ASP A 169 -1.81 -6.41 -16.10
N GLU A 170 -2.61 -7.40 -15.71
CA GLU A 170 -2.46 -8.80 -16.11
C GLU A 170 -3.55 -9.28 -17.07
N TYR A 171 -4.51 -8.41 -17.43
CA TYR A 171 -5.46 -8.66 -18.50
C TYR A 171 -4.88 -8.29 -19.88
N GLN A 172 -5.58 -8.73 -20.91
CA GLN A 172 -5.15 -8.64 -22.31
C GLN A 172 -6.33 -8.35 -23.23
N TYR A 173 -6.03 -7.81 -24.40
CA TYR A 173 -6.97 -7.48 -25.45
C TYR A 173 -6.45 -7.99 -26.79
N ASP A 174 -7.27 -8.72 -27.55
CA ASP A 174 -6.81 -9.41 -28.77
C ASP A 174 -6.23 -8.44 -29.80
N GLU A 175 -6.70 -7.19 -29.80
CA GLU A 175 -6.29 -6.14 -30.74
C GLU A 175 -4.83 -5.68 -30.56
N TYR A 176 -4.22 -5.94 -29.38
CA TYR A 176 -2.83 -5.54 -29.09
C TYR A 176 -1.78 -6.45 -29.73
N GLY A 177 -2.15 -7.67 -30.14
CA GLY A 177 -1.24 -8.60 -30.80
C GLY A 177 -0.07 -9.08 -29.92
N THR A 178 1.15 -9.08 -30.46
CA THR A 178 2.34 -9.59 -29.74
C THR A 178 3.19 -8.44 -29.22
N TYR A 179 3.53 -8.49 -27.94
CA TYR A 179 4.50 -7.56 -27.36
C TYR A 179 5.91 -7.82 -27.90
N THR A 180 6.55 -6.78 -28.45
CA THR A 180 7.92 -6.84 -29.02
C THR A 180 8.92 -5.93 -28.31
N GLY A 181 8.48 -5.22 -27.26
CA GLY A 181 9.30 -4.27 -26.51
C GLY A 181 10.39 -4.92 -25.64
N ALA A 182 11.03 -4.11 -24.80
CA ALA A 182 12.03 -4.58 -23.83
C ALA A 182 11.38 -5.36 -22.67
N GLU A 183 12.18 -6.04 -21.85
CA GLU A 183 11.64 -6.64 -20.62
C GLU A 183 10.98 -5.56 -19.75
N PRO A 184 9.68 -5.70 -19.39
CA PRO A 184 9.01 -4.73 -18.52
C PRO A 184 9.73 -4.61 -17.18
N TRP A 185 9.58 -3.50 -16.48
CA TRP A 185 10.21 -3.33 -15.16
C TRP A 185 9.30 -3.87 -14.05
N GLU A 186 7.99 -3.84 -14.25
CA GLU A 186 6.95 -4.28 -13.32
C GLU A 186 7.13 -5.76 -12.96
N VAL A 187 6.96 -6.08 -11.68
CA VAL A 187 7.37 -7.39 -11.16
C VAL A 187 6.40 -8.53 -11.49
N ASN A 188 5.18 -8.22 -11.93
CA ASN A 188 4.12 -9.20 -12.20
C ASN A 188 3.85 -9.46 -13.69
N ILE A 189 4.70 -8.93 -14.58
CA ILE A 189 4.73 -9.31 -16.00
C ILE A 189 6.18 -9.48 -16.49
N SER A 190 6.37 -10.33 -17.50
CA SER A 190 7.72 -10.64 -18.03
C SER A 190 7.66 -11.15 -19.46
N LYS A 191 8.71 -10.96 -20.26
CA LYS A 191 8.89 -11.68 -21.54
C LYS A 191 9.47 -13.08 -21.33
N LEU A 192 10.01 -13.36 -20.15
CA LEU A 192 10.72 -14.59 -19.82
C LEU A 192 9.74 -15.70 -19.44
N ARG A 193 9.97 -16.89 -20.00
CA ARG A 193 9.28 -18.12 -19.59
C ARG A 193 9.77 -18.57 -18.21
N ALA A 194 9.04 -19.50 -17.60
CA ALA A 194 9.32 -19.96 -16.24
C ALA A 194 10.74 -20.54 -16.07
N ASP A 195 11.21 -21.33 -17.03
CA ASP A 195 12.56 -21.89 -17.05
C ASP A 195 13.65 -20.81 -17.18
N GLU A 196 13.42 -19.80 -18.02
CA GLU A 196 14.31 -18.66 -18.17
C GLU A 196 14.38 -17.81 -16.90
N GLN A 197 13.24 -17.54 -16.25
CA GLN A 197 13.20 -16.84 -14.97
C GLN A 197 13.96 -17.61 -13.89
N ALA A 198 13.78 -18.93 -13.82
CA ALA A 198 14.50 -19.79 -12.88
C ALA A 198 16.02 -19.78 -13.13
N ALA A 199 16.44 -19.93 -14.38
CA ALA A 199 17.84 -19.95 -14.78
C ALA A 199 18.54 -18.60 -14.52
N GLN A 200 17.86 -17.50 -14.84
CA GLN A 200 18.41 -16.14 -14.73
C GLN A 200 18.18 -15.51 -13.35
N ARG A 201 17.38 -16.16 -12.48
CA ARG A 201 16.98 -15.66 -11.16
C ARG A 201 16.34 -14.27 -11.23
N MET A 202 15.44 -14.09 -12.19
CA MET A 202 14.73 -12.82 -12.42
C MET A 202 13.24 -12.93 -12.11
N LYS A 203 12.59 -11.77 -11.91
CA LYS A 203 11.15 -11.65 -11.71
C LYS A 203 10.67 -12.51 -10.53
N TRP A 204 9.70 -13.39 -10.74
CA TRP A 204 9.10 -14.20 -9.67
C TRP A 204 9.70 -15.60 -9.58
N TYR A 205 10.95 -15.81 -10.00
CA TYR A 205 11.61 -17.12 -9.95
C TYR A 205 11.54 -17.80 -8.57
N ARG A 206 11.54 -17.02 -7.47
CA ARG A 206 11.44 -17.53 -6.09
C ARG A 206 10.08 -18.15 -5.77
N TRP A 207 9.07 -17.86 -6.58
CA TRP A 207 7.69 -18.26 -6.38
C TRP A 207 7.24 -19.38 -7.33
N LEU A 208 8.02 -19.71 -8.37
CA LEU A 208 7.65 -20.74 -9.35
C LEU A 208 7.29 -22.08 -8.68
N GLY A 209 6.12 -22.62 -9.02
CA GLY A 209 5.57 -23.87 -8.50
C GLY A 209 4.78 -23.73 -7.19
N GLU A 210 4.82 -22.56 -6.54
CA GLU A 210 4.06 -22.32 -5.30
C GLU A 210 2.57 -22.17 -5.58
N THR A 211 1.74 -22.56 -4.62
CA THR A 211 0.31 -22.24 -4.65
C THR A 211 0.11 -20.80 -4.21
N SER A 212 -0.50 -20.00 -5.08
CA SER A 212 -0.77 -18.59 -4.87
C SER A 212 -2.13 -18.39 -4.19
N PRO A 213 -2.31 -17.34 -3.36
CA PRO A 213 -3.57 -17.05 -2.67
C PRO A 213 -4.79 -16.87 -3.60
N ASP A 214 -4.57 -16.41 -4.84
CA ASP A 214 -5.63 -16.34 -5.86
C ASP A 214 -6.19 -17.72 -6.30
N GLY A 215 -5.56 -18.81 -5.85
CA GLY A 215 -5.95 -20.20 -6.08
C GLY A 215 -5.17 -20.90 -7.19
N GLY A 216 -4.35 -20.18 -7.96
CA GLY A 216 -3.50 -20.75 -9.02
C GLY A 216 -2.11 -21.17 -8.54
N ALA A 217 -1.45 -22.04 -9.31
CA ALA A 217 -0.01 -22.26 -9.15
C ALA A 217 0.77 -21.13 -9.84
N VAL A 218 1.89 -20.70 -9.26
CA VAL A 218 2.76 -19.71 -9.88
C VAL A 218 3.56 -20.37 -11.00
N GLY A 219 3.41 -19.85 -12.21
CA GLY A 219 4.08 -20.28 -13.43
C GLY A 219 4.40 -19.08 -14.32
N ALA A 220 4.36 -19.27 -15.64
CA ALA A 220 4.46 -18.19 -16.61
C ALA A 220 3.36 -18.38 -17.65
N TYR A 221 2.23 -17.70 -17.44
CA TYR A 221 1.02 -17.83 -18.25
C TYR A 221 1.01 -16.76 -19.32
N GLU A 222 0.99 -17.14 -20.60
CA GLU A 222 1.03 -16.17 -21.70
C GLU A 222 -0.21 -15.26 -21.68
N GLY A 223 0.01 -13.98 -21.94
CA GLY A 223 -0.98 -12.92 -21.88
C GLY A 223 -0.86 -12.06 -20.61
N GLY A 224 -0.79 -10.75 -20.80
CA GLY A 224 -0.68 -9.75 -19.72
C GLY A 224 -0.16 -8.43 -20.26
N GLY A 225 -0.26 -7.36 -19.47
CA GLY A 225 0.14 -6.02 -19.90
C GLY A 225 -0.58 -5.56 -21.16
N TYR A 226 -1.86 -5.91 -21.31
CA TYR A 226 -2.71 -5.69 -22.49
C TYR A 226 -2.43 -6.61 -23.70
N TYR A 227 -1.27 -7.26 -23.78
CA TYR A 227 -0.88 -8.08 -24.93
C TYR A 227 -1.28 -9.56 -24.73
N PRO A 228 -1.95 -10.19 -25.70
CA PRO A 228 -2.28 -11.62 -25.63
C PRO A 228 -1.05 -12.53 -25.83
N LYS A 229 0.05 -12.03 -26.40
CA LYS A 229 1.27 -12.81 -26.70
C LYS A 229 2.55 -12.05 -26.36
N GLY A 230 3.63 -12.79 -26.07
CA GLY A 230 4.97 -12.24 -25.85
C GLY A 230 5.23 -11.66 -24.45
N LEU A 231 4.20 -11.61 -23.60
CA LEU A 231 4.31 -11.37 -22.17
C LEU A 231 3.65 -12.50 -21.39
N TYR A 232 4.15 -12.74 -20.19
CA TYR A 232 3.69 -13.73 -19.23
C TYR A 232 3.30 -13.04 -17.93
N ARG A 233 2.25 -13.54 -17.29
CA ARG A 233 1.84 -13.22 -15.92
C ARG A 233 2.08 -14.44 -14.99
N PRO A 234 2.19 -14.25 -13.66
CA PRO A 234 2.62 -15.31 -12.75
C PRO A 234 1.54 -16.36 -12.49
N THR A 235 0.27 -16.03 -12.57
CA THR A 235 -0.84 -16.95 -12.27
C THR A 235 -1.92 -16.87 -13.35
N GLU A 236 -2.84 -17.84 -13.39
CA GLU A 236 -3.96 -17.76 -14.32
C GLU A 236 -4.82 -16.51 -14.08
N ASN A 237 -5.02 -16.12 -12.82
CA ASN A 237 -5.80 -14.95 -12.45
C ASN A 237 -5.24 -14.26 -11.21
N SER A 238 -5.60 -13.01 -10.99
CA SER A 238 -5.24 -12.21 -9.82
C SER A 238 -6.10 -10.96 -9.76
N GLU A 239 -6.01 -10.18 -8.69
CA GLU A 239 -6.64 -8.86 -8.61
C GLU A 239 -6.17 -7.91 -9.73
N MET A 240 -4.95 -8.07 -10.24
CA MET A 240 -4.43 -7.28 -11.38
C MET A 240 -4.97 -7.75 -12.74
N ARG A 241 -5.77 -8.83 -12.77
CA ARG A 241 -6.42 -9.34 -13.98
C ARG A 241 -7.94 -9.25 -13.91
N THR A 242 -8.53 -9.74 -12.81
CA THR A 242 -9.97 -9.75 -12.57
C THR A 242 -10.27 -9.32 -11.14
N LEU A 243 -11.07 -8.28 -10.99
CA LEU A 243 -11.50 -7.76 -9.69
C LEU A 243 -12.18 -8.83 -8.81
N GLY A 244 -12.01 -8.71 -7.49
CA GLY A 244 -12.61 -9.62 -6.52
C GLY A 244 -11.75 -10.86 -6.23
N ARG A 245 -10.47 -10.81 -6.59
CA ARG A 245 -9.49 -11.88 -6.35
C ARG A 245 -8.42 -11.37 -5.38
N GLU A 246 -7.59 -12.28 -4.90
CA GLU A 246 -6.41 -11.86 -4.16
C GLU A 246 -5.29 -11.46 -5.15
N PHE A 247 -4.38 -10.60 -4.70
CA PHE A 247 -3.09 -10.45 -5.38
C PHE A 247 -2.37 -11.81 -5.41
N ASN A 248 -1.76 -12.13 -6.55
CA ASN A 248 -0.84 -13.27 -6.63
C ASN A 248 0.40 -13.04 -5.76
N LEU A 249 1.21 -14.08 -5.52
CA LEU A 249 2.38 -13.99 -4.63
C LEU A 249 3.36 -12.85 -4.99
N PRO A 250 3.77 -12.67 -6.27
CA PRO A 250 4.61 -11.53 -6.66
C PRO A 250 3.94 -10.17 -6.39
N GLY A 251 2.65 -10.05 -6.70
CA GLY A 251 1.86 -8.85 -6.44
C GLY A 251 1.76 -8.53 -4.95
N ARG A 252 1.48 -9.53 -4.12
CA ARG A 252 1.40 -9.40 -2.66
C ARG A 252 2.74 -8.97 -2.06
N GLU A 253 3.83 -9.57 -2.51
CA GLU A 253 5.18 -9.18 -2.10
C GLU A 253 5.47 -7.72 -2.47
N ALA A 254 5.09 -7.29 -3.67
CA ALA A 254 5.25 -5.90 -4.12
C ALA A 254 4.42 -4.91 -3.30
N MET A 255 3.19 -5.28 -2.93
CA MET A 255 2.34 -4.46 -2.05
C MET A 255 2.97 -4.31 -0.66
N ILE A 256 3.47 -5.40 -0.06
CA ILE A 256 4.20 -5.34 1.23
C ILE A 256 5.46 -4.47 1.08
N ALA A 257 6.15 -4.56 -0.05
CA ALA A 257 7.29 -3.70 -0.37
C ALA A 257 6.92 -2.22 -0.39
N GLY A 258 5.74 -1.88 -0.91
CA GLY A 258 5.17 -0.54 -0.92
C GLY A 258 4.76 -0.06 0.47
N PHE A 259 4.15 -0.92 1.29
CA PHE A 259 3.81 -0.57 2.67
C PHE A 259 5.05 -0.16 3.47
N HIS A 260 6.12 -0.95 3.35
CA HIS A 260 7.39 -0.72 4.05
C HIS A 260 8.38 0.17 3.29
N ARG A 261 7.95 0.90 2.25
CA ARG A 261 8.69 2.10 1.80
C ARG A 261 8.48 3.25 2.78
N HIS A 262 7.28 3.36 3.36
CA HIS A 262 6.88 4.50 4.18
C HIS A 262 6.72 4.12 5.66
N ALA A 263 6.23 2.91 5.94
CA ALA A 263 5.87 2.53 7.30
C ALA A 263 6.89 1.62 7.99
N SER A 264 7.09 1.86 9.29
CA SER A 264 8.06 1.14 10.12
C SER A 264 7.50 -0.18 10.66
N VAL A 265 8.35 -1.22 10.71
CA VAL A 265 8.00 -2.52 11.33
C VAL A 265 7.93 -2.48 12.86
N LEU A 266 8.43 -1.41 13.48
CA LEU A 266 8.46 -1.23 14.92
C LEU A 266 8.26 0.23 15.27
N THR A 267 7.37 0.50 16.22
CA THR A 267 7.14 1.85 16.74
C THR A 267 7.02 1.84 18.25
N SER A 268 7.16 3.01 18.88
CA SER A 268 7.08 3.19 20.33
C SER A 268 6.55 4.59 20.61
N GLU A 269 5.77 4.73 21.68
CA GLU A 269 5.37 6.04 22.20
C GLU A 269 6.52 6.73 22.92
N VAL A 270 7.40 5.96 23.57
CA VAL A 270 8.65 6.49 24.09
C VAL A 270 9.60 6.70 22.93
N ALA A 271 9.95 7.96 22.67
CA ALA A 271 10.82 8.34 21.57
C ALA A 271 12.14 7.55 21.61
N PRO A 272 12.60 6.98 20.48
CA PRO A 272 13.92 6.36 20.39
C PRO A 272 15.01 7.36 20.80
N GLY A 273 15.97 6.91 21.60
CA GLY A 273 17.05 7.73 22.16
C GLY A 273 16.67 8.48 23.44
N ALA A 274 15.39 8.44 23.88
CA ALA A 274 15.00 9.05 25.13
C ALA A 274 15.63 8.36 26.36
N GLU A 275 15.76 9.13 27.44
CA GLU A 275 16.13 8.60 28.76
C GLU A 275 14.91 7.94 29.42
N VAL A 276 15.11 6.76 30.00
CA VAL A 276 14.08 5.99 30.71
C VAL A 276 14.61 5.51 32.06
N GLY A 277 13.77 5.59 33.09
CA GLY A 277 14.06 5.03 34.39
C GLY A 277 14.02 3.50 34.40
N ARG A 278 14.72 2.87 35.34
CA ARG A 278 14.74 1.40 35.46
C ARG A 278 13.36 0.77 35.67
N GLY A 279 12.42 1.52 36.25
CA GLY A 279 11.04 1.10 36.47
C GLY A 279 10.08 1.45 35.34
N ASP A 280 10.51 2.26 34.37
CA ASP A 280 9.64 2.79 33.35
C ASP A 280 9.27 1.69 32.36
N ARG A 281 8.00 1.66 31.98
CA ARG A 281 7.48 0.73 31.00
C ARG A 281 7.81 1.25 29.60
N ILE A 282 8.56 0.46 28.85
CA ILE A 282 8.81 0.67 27.43
C ILE A 282 7.85 -0.25 26.67
N GLU A 283 7.00 0.33 25.84
CA GLU A 283 6.04 -0.40 25.01
C GLU A 283 6.32 -0.14 23.53
N VAL A 284 6.37 -1.22 22.76
CA VAL A 284 6.53 -1.19 21.31
C VAL A 284 5.29 -1.76 20.63
N ARG A 285 4.98 -1.24 19.44
CA ARG A 285 3.88 -1.69 18.60
C ARG A 285 4.42 -2.26 17.29
N THR A 286 3.86 -3.40 16.88
CA THR A 286 4.18 -4.07 15.62
C THR A 286 2.99 -4.00 14.66
N PRO A 287 3.23 -4.01 13.34
CA PRO A 287 2.17 -3.82 12.36
C PRO A 287 1.38 -5.08 12.03
N ALA A 288 2.02 -6.25 12.12
CA ALA A 288 1.46 -7.53 11.72
C ALA A 288 1.64 -8.59 12.81
N ALA A 289 0.79 -9.62 12.79
CA ALA A 289 0.87 -10.76 13.72
C ALA A 289 2.11 -11.62 13.49
N THR A 290 2.68 -11.56 12.29
CA THR A 290 3.93 -12.24 11.88
C THR A 290 5.19 -11.54 12.38
N THR A 291 5.06 -10.38 13.05
CA THR A 291 6.22 -9.65 13.57
C THR A 291 6.67 -10.20 14.93
N VAL A 292 7.95 -10.60 15.01
CA VAL A 292 8.56 -11.12 16.25
C VAL A 292 9.46 -10.06 16.87
N VAL A 293 9.18 -9.68 18.13
CA VAL A 293 9.99 -8.75 18.92
C VAL A 293 11.04 -9.47 19.75
N ARG A 294 12.27 -8.96 19.74
CA ARG A 294 13.41 -9.37 20.58
C ARG A 294 13.94 -8.18 21.36
N TRP A 295 14.30 -8.39 22.61
CA TRP A 295 14.83 -7.35 23.49
C TRP A 295 16.27 -7.62 23.87
N TYR A 296 17.04 -6.54 23.97
CA TYR A 296 18.46 -6.56 24.28
C TYR A 296 18.75 -5.58 25.41
N ALA A 297 19.64 -5.96 26.32
CA ALA A 297 20.26 -5.07 27.30
C ALA A 297 21.76 -5.03 27.02
N ASP A 298 22.30 -3.84 26.75
CA ASP A 298 23.71 -3.62 26.40
C ASP A 298 24.19 -4.55 25.27
N GLY A 299 23.37 -4.69 24.22
CA GLY A 299 23.64 -5.53 23.05
C GLY A 299 23.47 -7.04 23.27
N ARG A 300 23.11 -7.51 24.47
CA ARG A 300 22.88 -8.93 24.76
C ARG A 300 21.39 -9.25 24.80
N GLU A 301 20.98 -10.27 24.05
CA GLU A 301 19.58 -10.68 23.98
C GLU A 301 19.07 -11.20 25.32
N VAL A 302 17.88 -10.75 25.71
CA VAL A 302 17.16 -11.21 26.90
C VAL A 302 16.08 -12.20 26.45
N PHE A 303 16.42 -13.50 26.34
CA PHE A 303 15.54 -14.54 25.78
C PHE A 303 14.15 -14.62 26.42
N ARG A 304 14.05 -14.41 27.75
CA ARG A 304 12.76 -14.40 28.48
C ARG A 304 11.81 -13.27 28.09
N ALA A 305 12.31 -12.29 27.34
CA ALA A 305 11.56 -11.15 26.84
C ALA A 305 11.10 -11.32 25.37
N ARG A 306 11.49 -12.40 24.68
CA ARG A 306 11.07 -12.66 23.29
C ARG A 306 9.55 -12.65 23.18
N GLY A 307 9.05 -12.00 22.12
CA GLY A 307 7.61 -11.85 21.84
C GLY A 307 6.88 -10.85 22.73
N ARG A 308 7.51 -10.29 23.77
CA ARG A 308 6.87 -9.25 24.60
C ARG A 308 6.86 -7.92 23.84
N THR A 309 5.72 -7.25 23.85
CA THR A 309 5.56 -5.90 23.32
C THR A 309 5.78 -4.82 24.38
N ALA A 310 5.89 -5.18 25.66
CA ALA A 310 6.23 -4.25 26.73
C ALA A 310 7.15 -4.86 27.77
N VAL A 311 8.13 -4.09 28.23
CA VAL A 311 9.12 -4.48 29.26
C VAL A 311 9.48 -3.29 30.13
N THR A 312 10.21 -3.54 31.21
CA THR A 312 10.95 -2.49 31.94
C THR A 312 12.45 -2.80 31.88
N PRO A 313 13.36 -1.81 31.93
CA PRO A 313 14.79 -2.08 31.99
C PRO A 313 15.17 -3.01 33.14
N ARG A 314 14.51 -2.91 34.29
CA ARG A 314 14.65 -3.83 35.42
C ARG A 314 14.30 -5.27 35.04
N PHE A 315 13.20 -5.50 34.33
CA PHE A 315 12.85 -6.83 33.82
C PHE A 315 13.89 -7.37 32.85
N LEU A 316 14.56 -6.51 32.09
CA LEU A 316 15.66 -6.90 31.20
C LEU A 316 16.97 -7.24 31.94
N GLY A 317 17.02 -7.04 33.26
CA GLY A 317 18.16 -7.38 34.11
C GLY A 317 19.12 -6.20 34.38
N ILE A 318 18.77 -4.98 33.97
CA ILE A 318 19.57 -3.79 34.25
C ILE A 318 19.56 -3.47 35.75
N ARG A 319 20.75 -3.33 36.34
CA ARG A 319 20.99 -3.10 37.77
C ARG A 319 21.20 -1.59 38.04
N PRO A 320 20.94 -1.11 39.27
CA PRO A 320 21.26 0.27 39.65
C PRO A 320 22.74 0.34 40.05
N ASP A 321 23.64 0.19 39.08
CA ASP A 321 25.08 0.16 39.32
C ASP A 321 25.81 1.46 38.93
N GLY A 322 25.04 2.51 38.62
CA GLY A 322 25.53 3.84 38.26
C GLY A 322 26.13 3.94 36.85
N ARG A 323 26.11 2.84 36.07
CA ARG A 323 26.57 2.84 34.68
C ARG A 323 25.46 3.24 33.73
N ALA A 324 25.85 3.77 32.57
CA ALA A 324 24.92 3.98 31.47
C ALA A 324 24.58 2.63 30.83
N HIS A 325 23.29 2.36 30.65
CA HIS A 325 22.81 1.16 29.97
C HIS A 325 21.96 1.53 28.76
N VAL A 326 21.90 0.61 27.79
CA VAL A 326 21.02 0.75 26.62
C VAL A 326 20.07 -0.43 26.55
N VAL A 327 18.78 -0.13 26.41
CA VAL A 327 17.76 -1.11 26.06
C VAL A 327 17.47 -0.98 24.57
N THR A 328 17.44 -2.10 23.86
CA THR A 328 17.07 -2.13 22.43
C THR A 328 15.95 -3.14 22.21
N ALA A 329 14.94 -2.76 21.45
CA ALA A 329 13.95 -3.66 20.87
C ALA A 329 14.22 -3.80 19.38
N THR A 330 14.27 -5.04 18.89
CA THR A 330 14.34 -5.36 17.46
C THR A 330 13.08 -6.12 17.07
N ALA A 331 12.49 -5.79 15.93
CA ALA A 331 11.38 -6.54 15.36
C ALA A 331 11.74 -7.01 13.95
N VAL A 332 11.29 -8.24 13.64
CA VAL A 332 11.41 -8.85 12.32
C VAL A 332 10.05 -9.36 11.92
N ASP A 333 9.54 -8.92 10.78
CA ASP A 333 8.36 -9.52 10.17
C ASP A 333 8.73 -10.78 9.38
N THR A 334 8.22 -11.91 9.85
CA THR A 334 8.51 -13.24 9.30
C THR A 334 7.44 -13.72 8.32
N THR A 335 6.58 -12.84 7.78
CA THR A 335 5.54 -13.20 6.81
C THR A 335 6.07 -14.10 5.69
N ASP A 336 5.39 -15.18 5.33
CA ASP A 336 5.86 -16.03 4.22
C ASP A 336 5.58 -15.42 2.84
N ALA A 337 4.84 -14.30 2.78
CA ALA A 337 4.51 -13.57 1.56
C ALA A 337 5.68 -12.71 1.00
N VAL A 338 6.89 -12.87 1.53
CA VAL A 338 8.10 -12.19 1.07
C VAL A 338 9.24 -13.19 0.92
N ARG A 339 9.88 -13.28 -0.23
CA ARG A 339 11.08 -14.09 -0.48
C ARG A 339 12.26 -13.26 -0.95
N ASP A 340 12.05 -11.99 -1.29
CA ASP A 340 13.10 -11.09 -1.69
C ASP A 340 14.03 -10.72 -0.52
N PRO A 341 15.34 -11.06 -0.58
CA PRO A 341 16.26 -10.81 0.52
C PRO A 341 16.44 -9.33 0.84
N GLU A 342 16.27 -8.42 -0.12
CA GLU A 342 16.40 -6.99 0.11
C GLU A 342 15.19 -6.44 0.85
N LEU A 343 13.99 -6.86 0.44
CA LEU A 343 12.78 -6.56 1.19
C LEU A 343 12.79 -7.17 2.59
N ARG A 344 13.32 -8.40 2.76
CA ARG A 344 13.49 -9.00 4.09
C ARG A 344 14.34 -8.15 5.05
N ARG A 345 15.36 -7.46 4.54
CA ARG A 345 16.14 -6.51 5.36
C ARG A 345 15.30 -5.31 5.81
N ARG A 346 14.43 -4.78 4.93
CA ARG A 346 13.51 -3.68 5.27
C ARG A 346 12.40 -4.09 6.24
N LEU A 347 12.07 -5.37 6.28
CA LEU A 347 11.14 -5.96 7.25
C LEU A 347 11.76 -6.21 8.64
N THR A 348 12.92 -5.60 8.91
CA THR A 348 13.59 -5.60 10.21
C THR A 348 13.83 -4.18 10.68
N GLY A 349 13.53 -3.89 11.95
CA GLY A 349 13.69 -2.56 12.54
C GLY A 349 14.11 -2.65 14.00
N SER A 350 14.81 -1.63 14.50
CA SER A 350 15.25 -1.57 15.90
C SER A 350 15.07 -0.17 16.49
N LEU A 351 14.69 -0.12 17.76
CA LEU A 351 14.56 1.10 18.56
C LEU A 351 15.38 0.93 19.84
N SER A 352 16.04 2.00 20.30
CA SER A 352 16.90 1.97 21.50
C SER A 352 16.60 3.12 22.44
N TRP A 353 16.81 2.92 23.74
CA TRP A 353 16.61 3.91 24.81
C TRP A 353 17.76 3.87 25.81
N HIS A 354 18.10 5.03 26.37
CA HIS A 354 19.14 5.14 27.39
C HIS A 354 18.54 5.01 28.79
N VAL A 355 19.09 4.15 29.63
CA VAL A 355 18.59 4.00 31.00
C VAL A 355 19.31 4.96 31.93
N THR A 356 18.55 5.75 32.69
CA THR A 356 19.10 6.68 33.68
C THR A 356 19.91 5.93 34.73
N ARG A 357 21.00 6.57 35.18
CA ARG A 357 21.97 5.99 36.13
C ARG A 357 21.35 5.62 37.49
#